data_AF-A0A1H8JJ03-F1
#
_entry.id   AF-A0A1H8JJ03-F1
#
_cell.length_a   1.000
_cell.length_b   1.000
_cell.length_c   1.000
_cell.angle_alpha   90.00
_cell.angle_beta   90.00
_cell.angle_gamma   90.00
#
_symmetry.space_group_name_H-M   'P 1'
#
loop_
_entity.id
_entity.type
_entity.pdbx_description
1 polymer ?
#
loop_
_entity_poly.entity_id
_entity_poly.type
_entity_poly.pdbx_seq_one_letter_code
_entity_poly.pdbx_strand_id
1 'polypeptide(L)'
;MTTQTNSEQQYLHLVRLAWDLRWAGSTVSVELPCDGEPFVQVARAVGPLRVRASVRGQHWVFTWGRGRNQWVYALDADAARQIRAALR
;
A
#
# COMPACT_ATOMS: atom_id res chain seq x y z
N MET A 1 12.22 20.81 -13.33
CA MET A 1 11.70 20.19 -12.09
C MET A 1 10.22 19.89 -12.32
N THR A 2 9.88 18.67 -12.74
CA THR A 2 8.49 18.26 -12.85
C THR A 2 7.91 18.12 -11.44
N THR A 3 6.92 18.93 -11.11
CA THR A 3 6.13 18.79 -9.89
C THR A 3 5.46 17.42 -9.95
N GLN A 4 5.98 16.47 -9.20
CA GLN A 4 5.45 15.11 -9.18
C GLN A 4 4.00 15.18 -8.70
N THR A 5 3.06 14.68 -9.51
CA THR A 5 1.64 14.69 -9.12
C THR A 5 1.43 13.77 -7.93
N ASN A 6 0.46 14.08 -7.07
CA ASN A 6 0.15 13.28 -5.88
C ASN A 6 -0.11 11.80 -6.24
N SER A 7 -0.71 11.54 -7.41
CA SER A 7 -0.93 10.18 -7.95
C SER A 7 0.37 9.43 -8.28
N GLU A 8 1.39 10.13 -8.78
CA GLU A 8 2.67 9.50 -9.12
C GLU A 8 3.47 9.15 -7.84
N GLN A 9 3.44 10.02 -6.84
CA GLN A 9 4.02 9.70 -5.52
C GLN A 9 3.30 8.52 -4.86
N GLN A 10 1.96 8.48 -4.94
CA GLN A 10 1.16 7.36 -4.47
C GLN A 10 1.61 6.05 -5.13
N TYR A 11 1.78 6.06 -6.46
CA TYR A 11 2.27 4.89 -7.20
C TYR A 11 3.66 4.45 -6.74
N LEU A 12 4.62 5.38 -6.59
CA LEU A 12 5.97 5.04 -6.12
C LEU A 12 5.96 4.40 -4.72
N HIS A 13 5.15 4.91 -3.80
CA HIS A 13 5.00 4.31 -2.47
C HIS A 13 4.43 2.89 -2.55
N LEU A 14 3.43 2.66 -3.42
CA LEU A 14 2.82 1.35 -3.62
C LEU A 14 3.79 0.35 -4.26
N VAL A 15 4.59 0.76 -5.24
CA VAL A 15 5.61 -0.09 -5.87
C VAL A 15 6.66 -0.52 -4.85
N ARG A 16 7.14 0.41 -4.00
CA ARG A 16 8.08 0.10 -2.92
C ARG A 16 7.49 -0.93 -1.96
N LEU A 17 6.26 -0.70 -1.50
CA LEU A 17 5.55 -1.64 -0.64
C LEU A 17 5.38 -3.02 -1.29
N ALA A 18 4.98 -3.06 -2.56
CA ALA A 18 4.81 -4.32 -3.28
C ALA A 18 6.13 -5.10 -3.36
N TRP A 19 7.24 -4.40 -3.55
CA TRP A 19 8.57 -5.01 -3.52
C TRP A 19 8.90 -5.62 -2.15
N ASP A 20 8.67 -4.89 -1.07
CA ASP A 20 8.92 -5.37 0.30
C ASP A 20 8.04 -6.57 0.65
N LEU A 21 6.75 -6.52 0.28
CA LEU A 21 5.81 -7.62 0.47
C LEU A 21 6.21 -8.87 -0.33
N ARG A 22 6.70 -8.68 -1.57
CA ARG A 22 7.22 -9.78 -2.39
C ARG A 22 8.43 -10.43 -1.74
N TRP A 23 9.40 -9.65 -1.27
CA TRP A 23 10.58 -10.16 -0.56
C TRP A 23 10.21 -10.91 0.73
N ALA A 24 9.11 -10.49 1.35
CA ALA A 24 8.55 -11.15 2.52
C ALA A 24 7.70 -12.41 2.18
N GLY A 25 7.60 -12.80 0.91
CA GLY A 25 6.94 -14.04 0.45
C GLY A 25 5.44 -13.89 0.14
N SER A 26 4.92 -12.68 0.02
CA SER A 26 3.53 -12.45 -0.39
C SER A 26 3.38 -12.37 -1.91
N THR A 27 2.31 -12.95 -2.45
CA THR A 27 1.89 -12.72 -3.84
C THR A 27 1.16 -11.38 -3.92
N VAL A 28 1.64 -10.47 -4.76
CA VAL A 28 1.15 -9.09 -4.88
C VAL A 28 0.99 -8.65 -6.33
N SER A 29 0.02 -7.78 -6.60
CA SER A 29 -0.09 -6.99 -7.84
C SER A 29 -0.26 -5.51 -7.51
N VAL A 30 0.28 -4.62 -8.35
CA VAL A 30 0.01 -3.19 -8.27
C VAL A 30 -1.01 -2.86 -9.35
N GLU A 31 -2.14 -2.29 -8.96
CA GLU A 31 -3.25 -1.96 -9.85
C GLU A 31 -3.34 -0.44 -10.04
N LEU A 32 -3.42 -0.01 -11.30
CA LEU A 32 -3.59 1.38 -11.71
C LEU A 32 -4.90 1.50 -12.49
N PRO A 33 -6.06 1.60 -11.80
CA PRO A 33 -7.33 1.75 -12.49
C PRO A 33 -7.40 3.10 -13.22
N CYS A 34 -8.05 3.12 -14.38
CA CYS A 34 -8.33 4.37 -15.10
C CYS A 34 -9.23 5.30 -14.27
N ASP A 35 -10.16 4.71 -13.52
CA ASP A 35 -11.09 5.40 -12.62
C ASP A 35 -10.86 4.93 -11.18
N GLY A 36 -10.13 5.73 -10.40
CA GLY A 36 -9.91 5.51 -8.98
C GLY A 36 -8.47 5.65 -8.53
N GLU A 37 -8.24 5.30 -7.26
CA GLU A 37 -6.91 5.39 -6.64
C GLU A 37 -6.09 4.12 -6.91
N PRO A 38 -4.79 4.25 -7.25
CA PRO A 38 -3.86 3.13 -7.29
C PRO A 38 -3.84 2.35 -5.96
N PHE A 39 -3.71 1.03 -6.06
CA PHE A 39 -3.63 0.16 -4.88
C PHE A 39 -2.72 -1.05 -5.12
N VAL A 40 -2.16 -1.59 -4.04
CA VAL A 40 -1.54 -2.92 -4.03
C VAL A 40 -2.60 -3.92 -3.64
N GLN A 41 -2.75 -4.96 -4.45
CA GLN A 41 -3.52 -6.14 -4.10
C GLN A 41 -2.59 -7.22 -3.56
N VAL A 42 -2.89 -7.72 -2.36
CA VAL A 42 -2.14 -8.81 -1.72
C VAL A 42 -3.03 -10.04 -1.63
N ALA A 43 -2.54 -11.17 -2.12
CA ALA A 43 -3.28 -12.43 -2.04
C ALA A 43 -3.46 -12.88 -0.58
N ARG A 44 -4.65 -13.33 -0.25
CA ARG A 44 -5.04 -13.86 1.07
C ARG A 44 -6.11 -14.94 0.89
N ALA A 45 -6.20 -15.87 1.83
CA ALA A 45 -7.15 -16.99 1.81
C ALA A 45 -8.63 -16.53 1.78
N VAL A 46 -8.97 -15.47 2.52
CA VAL A 46 -10.32 -14.89 2.57
C VAL A 46 -10.38 -13.60 1.76
N GLY A 47 -10.22 -13.75 0.44
CA GLY A 47 -10.23 -12.65 -0.52
C GLY A 47 -9.00 -11.75 -0.47
N PRO A 48 -8.69 -11.02 -1.56
CA PRO A 48 -7.50 -10.20 -1.62
C PRO A 48 -7.59 -8.99 -0.67
N LEU A 49 -6.47 -8.66 -0.02
CA LEU A 49 -6.33 -7.42 0.74
C LEU A 49 -5.91 -6.29 -0.20
N ARG A 50 -6.68 -5.21 -0.24
CA ARG A 50 -6.31 -3.98 -0.96
C ARG A 50 -5.65 -3.00 -0.02
N VAL A 51 -4.45 -2.56 -0.38
CA VAL A 51 -3.67 -1.55 0.33
C VAL A 51 -3.56 -0.30 -0.54
N ARG A 52 -3.91 0.86 0.01
CA ARG A 52 -3.80 2.16 -0.67
C ARG A 52 -2.73 3.00 0.00
N ALA A 53 -2.15 3.94 -0.75
CA ALA A 53 -1.28 4.97 -0.21
C ALA A 53 -2.05 6.30 -0.23
N SER A 54 -2.02 7.03 0.87
CA SER A 54 -2.73 8.31 1.02
C SER A 54 -1.92 9.23 1.93
N VAL A 55 -2.18 10.52 1.86
CA VAL A 55 -1.55 11.51 2.74
C VAL A 55 -2.41 11.72 3.98
N ARG A 56 -1.81 11.62 5.16
CA ARG A 56 -2.40 11.97 6.44
C ARG A 56 -1.56 13.07 7.10
N GLY A 57 -2.09 14.29 7.14
CA GLY A 57 -1.32 15.46 7.54
C GLY A 57 -0.22 15.75 6.52
N GLN A 58 1.05 15.63 6.94
CA GLN A 58 2.22 15.80 6.07
C GLN A 58 2.93 14.47 5.73
N HIS A 59 2.34 13.33 6.11
CA HIS A 59 2.98 12.03 5.96
C HIS A 59 2.20 11.11 5.04
N TRP A 60 2.91 10.35 4.23
CA TRP A 60 2.34 9.23 3.49
C TRP A 60 2.08 8.06 4.43
N VAL A 61 0.89 7.47 4.30
CA VAL A 61 0.46 6.29 5.04
C VAL A 61 -0.10 5.25 4.09
N PHE A 62 0.18 3.98 4.38
CA PHE A 62 -0.57 2.88 3.81
C PHE A 62 -1.83 2.63 4.64
N THR A 63 -2.93 2.35 3.98
CA THR A 63 -4.20 1.97 4.62
C THR A 63 -4.73 0.68 4.01
N TRP A 64 -5.37 -0.14 4.82
CA TRP A 64 -6.03 -1.37 4.36
C TRP A 64 -7.35 -1.56 5.10
N GLY A 65 -8.32 -2.21 4.45
CA GLY A 65 -9.63 -2.47 5.06
C GLY A 65 -10.42 -1.22 5.45
N ARG A 66 -11.21 -1.30 6.54
CA ARG A 66 -12.15 -0.25 7.00
C ARG A 66 -11.91 0.20 8.45
N GLY A 67 -10.92 -0.37 9.14
CA GLY A 67 -10.68 -0.09 10.57
C GLY A 67 -9.90 1.21 10.79
N ARG A 68 -10.22 1.95 11.86
CA ARG A 68 -9.51 3.19 12.24
C ARG A 68 -8.02 3.00 12.54
N ASN A 69 -7.61 1.77 12.87
CA ASN A 69 -6.23 1.39 13.19
C ASN A 69 -5.55 0.58 12.07
N GLN A 70 -6.15 0.51 10.88
CA GLN A 70 -5.60 -0.25 9.77
C GLN A 70 -4.79 0.67 8.84
N TRP A 71 -3.72 1.21 9.41
CA TRP A 71 -2.80 2.08 8.69
C TRP A 71 -1.38 2.00 9.28
N VAL A 72 -0.38 2.31 8.46
CA VAL A 72 1.04 2.41 8.86
C VAL A 72 1.72 3.50 8.04
N TYR A 73 2.75 4.16 8.58
CA TYR A 73 3.53 5.14 7.81
C TYR A 73 4.23 4.48 6.62
N ALA A 74 4.20 5.13 5.46
CA ALA A 74 4.70 4.55 4.21
C ALA A 74 6.23 4.42 4.15
N LEU A 75 6.95 5.15 5.01
CA LEU A 75 8.41 5.10 5.14
C LEU A 75 8.87 4.30 6.36
N ASP A 76 7.93 3.67 7.08
CA ASP A 76 8.27 2.77 8.18
C ASP A 76 8.88 1.48 7.61
N ALA A 77 10.06 1.10 8.10
CA ALA A 77 10.74 -0.13 7.71
C ALA A 77 9.91 -1.39 7.99
N ASP A 78 8.96 -1.30 8.92
CA ASP A 78 8.07 -2.39 9.31
C ASP A 78 6.71 -2.38 8.60
N ALA A 79 6.48 -1.46 7.66
CA ALA A 79 5.19 -1.34 6.98
C ALA A 79 4.71 -2.66 6.36
N ALA A 80 5.58 -3.34 5.62
CA ALA A 80 5.27 -4.63 5.00
C ALA A 80 4.97 -5.72 6.06
N ARG A 81 5.69 -5.72 7.18
CA ARG A 81 5.48 -6.67 8.28
C ARG A 81 4.10 -6.48 8.93
N GLN A 82 3.69 -5.23 9.18
CA GLN A 82 2.39 -4.91 9.75
C GLN A 82 1.24 -5.28 8.81
N ILE A 83 1.37 -4.96 7.52
CA ILE A 83 0.36 -5.32 6.51
C ILE A 83 0.23 -6.85 6.39
N ARG A 84 1.35 -7.59 6.42
CA ARG A 84 1.32 -9.06 6.42
C ARG A 84 0.62 -9.65 7.63
N ALA A 85 0.74 -9.03 8.80
CA ALA A 85 0.02 -9.47 10.00
C ALA A 85 -1.51 -9.41 9.80
N ALA A 86 -1.99 -8.48 8.96
CA ALA A 86 -3.40 -8.35 8.60
C ALA A 86 -3.89 -9.33 7.52
N LEU A 87 -3.00 -10.15 6.93
CA LEU A 87 -3.37 -11.18 5.96
C LEU A 87 -3.91 -12.46 6.63
N ARG A 88 -3.78 -12.59 7.95
CA ARG A 88 -4.25 -13.73 8.72
C ARG A 88 -5.76 -13.64 8.88
#